data_AF-A0A1V5K8F6-F1
#
_entry.id   AF-A0A1V5K8F6-F1
#
_cell.length_a   1.000
_cell.length_b   1.000
_cell.length_c   1.000
_cell.angle_alpha   90.00
_cell.angle_beta   90.00
_cell.angle_gamma   90.00
#
_symmetry.space_group_name_H-M   'P 1'
#
loop_
_entity.id
_entity.type
_entity.pdbx_description
1 polymer ?
#
loop_
_entity_poly.entity_id
_entity_poly.type
_entity_poly.pdbx_seq_one_letter_code
_entity_poly.pdbx_strand_id
1 'polypeptide(L)' 'MVFLQEVIRQIYFLMSAFFGLLLLRALFKRTTRTSLVYDIVYAYAIIPFLLRALHIR' A
#
# COMPACT_ATOMS: atom_id res chain seq x y z
N MET A 1 2.15 20.64 19.41
CA MET A 1 1.58 20.73 18.05
C MET A 1 2.47 20.02 17.02
N VAL A 2 3.76 20.36 16.89
CA VAL A 2 4.65 19.74 15.86
C VAL A 2 5.09 18.31 16.16
N PHE A 3 5.45 17.98 17.42
CA PHE A 3 5.93 16.65 17.78
C PHE A 3 4.87 15.54 17.58
N LEU A 4 3.64 15.78 18.04
CA LEU A 4 2.55 14.81 17.88
C LEU A 4 2.20 14.58 16.40
N GLN A 5 2.24 15.62 15.58
CA GLN A 5 1.99 15.52 14.15
C GLN A 5 3.05 14.67 13.44
N GLU A 6 4.32 14.80 13.85
CA GLU A 6 5.41 13.99 13.32
C GLU A 6 5.28 12.51 13.71
N VAL A 7 4.88 12.22 14.96
CA VAL A 7 4.59 10.85 15.41
C VAL A 7 3.44 10.24 14.62
N ILE A 8 2.34 10.97 14.43
CA ILE A 8 1.20 10.51 13.62
C ILE A 8 1.63 10.24 12.18
N ARG A 9 2.46 11.11 11.60
CA ARG A 9 2.98 10.96 10.24
C ARG A 9 3.81 9.68 10.09
N GLN A 10 4.67 9.39 11.06
CA GLN A 10 5.50 8.18 11.06
C GLN A 10 4.66 6.91 11.21
N ILE A 11 3.66 6.91 12.11
CA ILE A 11 2.72 5.78 12.28
C ILE A 11 1.94 5.55 10.99
N TYR A 12 1.41 6.61 10.38
CA TYR A 12 0.67 6.52 9.13
C TYR A 12 1.52 5.96 7.99
N PHE A 13 2.81 6.31 7.96
CA PHE A 13 3.77 5.78 7.00
C PHE A 13 4.05 4.28 7.21
N LEU A 14 4.30 3.88 8.46
CA LEU A 14 4.48 2.47 8.84
C LEU A 14 3.26 1.64 8.48
N MET A 15 2.05 2.14 8.77
CA MET A 15 0.81 1.48 8.40
C MET A 15 0.67 1.35 6.88
N SER A 16 0.96 2.43 6.14
CA SER A 16 0.88 2.41 4.68
C SER A 16 1.84 1.38 4.06
N ALA A 17 3.07 1.30 4.57
CA ALA A 17 4.04 0.30 4.14
C ALA A 17 3.60 -1.13 4.50
N PHE A 18 3.10 -1.34 5.72
CA PHE A 18 2.60 -2.63 6.19
C PHE A 18 1.45 -3.15 5.33
N PHE A 19 0.43 -2.32 5.10
CA PHE A 19 -0.72 -2.68 4.27
C PHE A 19 -0.34 -2.85 2.80
N GLY A 20 0.57 -2.01 2.28
CA GLY A 20 1.10 -2.15 0.92
C GLY A 20 1.77 -3.50 0.69
N LEU A 21 2.63 -3.95 1.62
CA LEU A 21 3.27 -5.27 1.55
C LEU A 21 2.28 -6.43 1.66
N LEU A 22 1.26 -6.30 2.53
CA LEU A 22 0.24 -7.32 2.70
C LEU A 22 -0.59 -7.49 1.40
N LEU A 23 -1.01 -6.38 0.79
CA LEU A 23 -1.75 -6.39 -0.47
C LEU A 23 -0.88 -6.90 -1.63
N LEU A 24 0.40 -6.52 -1.68
CA LEU A 24 1.34 -7.04 -2.68
C LEU A 24 1.49 -8.56 -2.56
N ARG A 25 1.64 -9.08 -1.33
CA ARG A 25 1.69 -10.52 -1.06
C ARG A 25 0.38 -11.22 -1.47
N ALA A 26 -0.76 -10.61 -1.19
CA ALA A 26 -2.07 -11.13 -1.58
C ALA A 26 -2.26 -11.16 -3.11
N LEU A 27 -1.72 -10.16 -3.82
CA LEU A 27 -1.73 -10.12 -5.28
C LEU A 27 -0.97 -11.32 -5.89
N PHE A 28 0.24 -11.60 -5.40
CA PHE A 28 1.06 -12.71 -5.93
C PHE A 28 0.58 -14.10 -5.48
N LYS A 29 -0.13 -14.23 -4.36
CA LYS A 29 -0.67 -15.51 -3.87
C LYS A 29 -2.08 -15.84 -4.36
N ARG A 30 -2.67 -15.05 -5.26
CA ARG A 30 -4.06 -15.24 -5.67
C ARG A 30 -4.23 -16.48 -6.55
N THR A 31 -5.16 -17.36 -6.16
CA THR A 31 -5.52 -18.61 -6.89
C THR A 31 -6.77 -18.46 -7.76
N THR A 32 -7.58 -17.41 -7.55
CA THR A 32 -8.86 -17.19 -8.25
C THR A 32 -8.87 -15.85 -8.98
N ARG A 33 -9.68 -15.73 -10.05
CA ARG A 33 -9.88 -14.49 -10.84
C ARG A 33 -8.61 -13.89 -11.48
N THR A 34 -7.63 -14.69 -11.91
CA THR A 34 -6.30 -14.26 -12.46
C THR A 34 -6.33 -13.57 -13.82
N SER A 35 -7.44 -12.91 -14.21
CA SER A 35 -7.45 -12.16 -15.46
C SER A 35 -6.68 -10.85 -15.33
N LEU A 36 -6.10 -10.40 -16.45
CA LEU A 36 -5.35 -9.14 -16.54
C LEU A 36 -6.11 -7.94 -15.97
N VAL A 37 -7.43 -7.91 -16.16
CA VAL A 37 -8.29 -6.84 -15.64
C VAL A 37 -8.24 -6.78 -14.11
N TYR A 38 -8.32 -7.92 -13.43
CA TYR A 38 -8.23 -7.97 -11.97
C TYR A 38 -6.85 -7.58 -11.46
N ASP A 39 -5.80 -7.89 -12.21
CA ASP A 39 -4.43 -7.55 -11.82
C ASP A 39 -4.18 -6.05 -11.96
N ILE A 40 -4.72 -5.41 -13.01
CA ILE A 40 -4.71 -3.95 -13.16
C ILE A 40 -5.47 -3.29 -12.00
N VAL A 41 -6.69 -3.75 -11.70
CA VAL A 41 -7.49 -3.18 -10.59
C VAL A 41 -6.79 -3.34 -9.24
N TYR A 42 -6.16 -4.49 -8.99
CA TYR A 42 -5.36 -4.70 -7.79
C TYR A 42 -4.12 -3.81 -7.75
N ALA A 43 -3.42 -3.65 -8.88
CA ALA A 43 -2.28 -2.75 -8.96
C ALA A 43 -2.69 -1.30 -8.64
N TYR A 44 -3.82 -0.83 -9.19
CA TYR A 44 -4.40 0.48 -8.84
C TYR A 44 -4.72 0.61 -7.35
N ALA A 45 -5.17 -0.45 -6.69
CA ALA A 45 -5.41 -0.44 -5.26
C ALA A 45 -4.11 -0.38 -4.43
N ILE A 46 -3.00 -0.93 -4.91
CA ILE A 46 -1.70 -1.00 -4.20
C ILE A 46 -0.84 0.25 -4.45
N ILE A 47 -0.92 0.84 -5.66
CA ILE A 47 -0.17 2.04 -6.06
C ILE A 47 -0.17 3.15 -4.99
N PRO A 48 -1.32 3.60 -4.41
CA PRO A 48 -1.30 4.67 -3.42
C PRO A 48 -0.52 4.30 -2.15
N PHE A 49 -0.51 3.03 -1.75
CA PHE A 49 0.29 2.56 -0.61
C PHE A 49 1.78 2.51 -0.94
N LEU A 50 2.13 2.09 -2.16
CA LEU A 50 3.51 2.09 -2.67
C LEU A 50 4.07 3.52 -2.77
N LEU A 51 3.34 4.42 -3.42
CA LEU A 51 3.72 5.84 -3.55
C LEU A 51 3.96 6.46 -2.17
N ARG A 52 3.03 6.18 -1.25
CA ARG A 52 3.10 6.66 0.12
C ARG A 52 4.27 6.06 0.87
N ALA A 53 4.53 4.75 0.76
CA ALA A 53 5.68 4.08 1.37
C ALA A 53 7.04 4.46 0.75
N LEU A 54 7.05 5.03 -0.45
CA LEU A 54 8.25 5.54 -1.11
C LEU A 54 8.50 7.05 -0.85
N HIS A 55 7.68 7.68 0.00
CA HIS A 55 7.70 9.14 0.20
C HIS A 55 7.49 9.96 -1.09
N ILE A 56 6.88 9.36 -2.12
CA ILE A 56 6.55 10.04 -3.36
C ILE A 56 5.27 10.85 -3.11
N ARG A 57 5.34 12.16 -3.38
CA ARG A 57 4.23 13.11 -3.19
C ARG A 57 3.27 13.09 -4.37
#